data_AF-A0A1F7XL91-F1
#
_entry.id   AF-A0A1F7XL91-F1
#
_cell.length_a   1.000
_cell.length_b   1.000
_cell.length_c   1.000
_cell.angle_alpha   90.00
_cell.angle_beta   90.00
_cell.angle_gamma   90.00
#
_symmetry.space_group_name_H-M   'P 1'
#
loop_
_entity.id
_entity.type
_entity.pdbx_description
1 polymer ?
#
loop_
_entity_poly.entity_id
_entity_poly.type
_entity_poly.pdbx_seq_one_letter_code
_entity_poly.pdbx_strand_id
1 'polypeptide(L)'
;MREIALNIGTYFNSPIGKTVGAGQLVSIILSNALLFAGVLMVFFLVVGGIGVISGAGEDNPEKAAKGKQAVTFALIGFLVIFASYWIIQIIEQITGVNIFNPGF
;
A
#
# COMPACT_ATOMS: atom_id res chain seq x y z
N MET A 1 -19.48 38.82 34.45
CA MET A 1 -18.55 37.71 34.73
C MET A 1 -18.70 36.70 33.61
N ARG A 2 -17.81 36.71 32.63
CA ARG A 2 -17.76 35.71 31.54
C ARG A 2 -16.69 34.71 31.92
N GLU A 3 -17.06 33.44 32.01
CA GLU A 3 -16.10 32.39 32.29
C GLU A 3 -15.09 32.31 31.14
N ILE A 4 -13.84 32.62 31.47
CA ILE A 4 -12.65 32.29 30.68
C ILE A 4 -12.42 30.77 30.79
N ALA A 5 -13.31 30.00 30.15
CA ALA A 5 -13.01 28.62 29.81
C ALA A 5 -11.93 28.65 28.71
N LEU A 6 -10.68 28.83 29.13
CA LEU A 6 -9.52 28.64 28.27
C LEU A 6 -9.48 27.16 27.92
N ASN A 7 -9.90 26.85 26.70
CA ASN A 7 -9.86 25.50 26.15
C ASN A 7 -8.40 25.11 25.93
N ILE A 8 -7.78 24.52 26.95
CA ILE A 8 -6.34 24.24 27.02
C ILE A 8 -5.89 23.34 25.84
N GLY A 9 -6.81 22.60 25.20
CA GLY A 9 -6.53 21.77 24.03
C GLY A 9 -6.26 22.54 22.71
N THR A 10 -6.70 23.80 22.58
CA THR A 10 -6.47 24.59 21.35
C THR A 10 -5.11 25.31 21.35
N TYR A 11 -4.55 25.63 22.53
CA TYR A 11 -3.33 26.44 22.66
C TYR A 11 -2.02 25.65 22.51
N PHE A 12 -2.00 24.37 22.87
CA PHE A 12 -0.75 23.60 22.88
C PHE A 12 -0.44 22.87 21.58
N ASN A 13 -1.38 22.82 20.62
CA ASN A 13 -1.30 22.08 19.35
C ASN A 13 -0.41 20.82 19.37
N SER A 14 -0.46 20.06 20.48
CA SER A 14 0.57 19.07 20.80
C SER A 14 0.47 17.90 19.84
N PRO A 15 1.52 17.63 19.05
CA PRO A 15 1.55 16.50 18.13
C PRO A 15 1.66 15.13 18.82
N ILE A 16 1.55 15.05 20.15
CA ILE A 16 1.67 13.79 20.91
C ILE A 16 0.36 13.45 21.66
N GLY A 17 -0.59 14.40 21.76
CA GLY A 17 -1.90 14.18 22.40
C GLY A 17 -3.11 14.33 21.45
N LYS A 18 -2.90 14.67 20.17
CA LYS A 18 -3.94 14.81 19.13
C LYS A 18 -3.88 13.70 18.06
N THR A 19 -2.96 12.72 18.16
CA THR A 19 -1.98 12.59 17.05
C THR A 19 -1.59 11.25 16.45
N VAL A 20 -2.26 10.16 16.76
CA VAL A 20 -2.37 9.10 15.75
C VAL A 20 -3.71 8.43 16.00
N GLY A 21 -4.76 8.96 15.37
CA GLY A 21 -6.03 8.24 15.32
C GLY A 21 -5.81 6.87 14.66
N ALA A 22 -6.60 5.86 15.03
CA ALA A 22 -6.52 4.53 14.39
C ALA A 22 -6.56 4.64 12.85
N GLY A 23 -7.31 5.59 12.31
CA GLY A 23 -7.34 5.89 10.87
C GLY A 23 -6.00 6.36 10.30
N GLN A 24 -5.22 7.18 11.02
CA GLN A 24 -3.92 7.67 10.55
C GLN A 24 -2.85 6.57 10.60
N LEU A 25 -2.86 5.72 11.63
CA LEU A 25 -1.98 4.54 11.70
C LEU A 25 -2.27 3.58 10.54
N VAL A 26 -3.55 3.28 10.31
CA VAL A 26 -3.99 2.44 9.20
C VAL A 26 -3.58 3.06 7.86
N SER A 27 -3.73 4.38 7.72
CA SER A 27 -3.33 5.10 6.49
C SER A 27 -1.85 4.95 6.18
N ILE A 28 -0.98 5.15 7.17
CA ILE A 28 0.48 5.01 7.02
C ILE A 28 0.85 3.58 6.64
N ILE A 29 0.26 2.59 7.32
CA ILE A 29 0.53 1.17 7.04
C ILE A 29 0.06 0.81 5.64
N LEU A 30 -1.18 1.17 5.27
CA LEU A 30 -1.75 0.83 3.96
C LEU A 30 -1.02 1.51 2.80
N SER A 31 -0.71 2.80 2.92
CA SER A 31 0.01 3.55 1.89
C SER A 31 1.40 2.96 1.64
N ASN A 32 2.16 2.70 2.72
CA ASN A 32 3.46 2.05 2.59
C ASN A 32 3.36 0.62 2.07
N ALA A 33 2.37 -0.17 2.52
CA ALA A 33 2.17 -1.54 2.06
C ALA A 33 1.87 -1.59 0.55
N LEU A 34 1.04 -0.68 0.04
CA LEU A 34 0.76 -0.57 -1.40
C LEU A 34 2.00 -0.19 -2.20
N LEU A 35 2.83 0.74 -1.70
CA LEU A 35 4.09 1.11 -2.32
C LEU A 35 5.04 -0.11 -2.42
N PHE A 36 5.24 -0.83 -1.31
CA PHE A 36 6.07 -2.03 -1.30
C PHE A 36 5.50 -3.14 -2.18
N ALA A 37 4.19 -3.34 -2.17
CA ALA A 37 3.53 -4.32 -3.01
C ALA A 37 3.73 -4.02 -4.50
N GLY A 38 3.62 -2.76 -4.90
CA GLY A 38 3.88 -2.33 -6.28
C GLY A 38 5.33 -2.60 -6.71
N VAL A 39 6.30 -2.28 -5.86
CA VAL A 39 7.73 -2.55 -6.15
C VAL A 39 8.01 -4.06 -6.26
N LEU A 40 7.51 -4.85 -5.31
CA LEU A 40 7.68 -6.31 -5.32
C LEU A 40 7.02 -6.95 -6.54
N MET A 41 5.84 -6.47 -6.94
CA MET A 41 5.16 -6.94 -8.13
C MET A 41 6.01 -6.75 -9.39
N VAL A 42 6.60 -5.56 -9.58
CA VAL A 42 7.50 -5.30 -10.71
C VAL A 42 8.72 -6.22 -10.66
N PHE A 43 9.31 -6.40 -9.48
CA PHE A 43 10.44 -7.31 -9.29
C PHE A 43 10.11 -8.75 -9.72
N PHE A 44 8.97 -9.29 -9.28
CA PHE A 44 8.53 -10.63 -9.66
C PHE A 44 8.20 -10.74 -11.16
N LEU A 45 7.63 -9.70 -11.77
CA LEU A 45 7.40 -9.69 -13.23
C LEU A 45 8.72 -9.74 -14.01
N VAL A 46 9.73 -8.96 -13.59
CA VAL A 46 11.03 -8.92 -14.28
C VAL A 46 11.77 -10.25 -14.11
N VAL A 47 11.93 -10.73 -12.87
CA VAL A 47 12.65 -11.98 -12.59
C VAL A 47 11.90 -13.18 -13.19
N GLY A 48 10.58 -13.21 -13.04
CA GLY A 48 9.73 -14.25 -13.62
C GLY A 48 9.79 -14.24 -15.15
N GLY A 49 9.66 -13.08 -15.77
CA GLY A 49 9.73 -12.91 -17.22
C GLY A 49 11.06 -13.36 -17.80
N ILE A 50 12.18 -12.95 -17.18
CA ILE A 50 13.52 -13.41 -17.57
C ILE A 50 13.62 -14.94 -17.40
N GLY A 51 13.08 -15.50 -16.32
CA GLY A 51 13.04 -16.95 -16.09
C GLY A 51 12.27 -17.73 -17.16
N VAL A 52 11.15 -17.18 -17.65
CA VAL A 52 10.38 -17.78 -18.76
C VAL A 52 11.20 -17.77 -20.05
N ILE A 53 11.79 -16.63 -20.40
CA ILE A 53 12.54 -16.44 -21.65
C ILE A 53 13.80 -17.32 -21.66
N SER A 54 14.59 -17.28 -20.58
CA SER A 54 15.83 -18.05 -20.48
C SER A 54 15.57 -19.57 -20.40
N GLY A 55 14.58 -20.01 -19.62
CA GLY A 55 14.24 -21.43 -19.52
C GLY A 55 13.73 -22.04 -20.84
N ALA A 56 13.08 -21.24 -21.69
CA ALA A 56 12.65 -21.66 -23.02
C ALA A 56 13.80 -21.77 -24.03
N GLY A 57 14.90 -21.02 -23.84
CA GLY A 57 16.07 -21.05 -24.73
C GLY A 57 17.13 -22.09 -24.36
N GLU A 58 17.23 -22.49 -23.09
CA GLU A 58 18.22 -23.45 -22.59
C GLU A 58 17.71 -24.90 -22.49
N ASP A 59 16.51 -25.22 -23.03
CA ASP A 59 15.82 -26.51 -22.80
C ASP A 59 15.73 -26.87 -21.31
N ASN A 60 15.57 -25.86 -20.45
CA ASN A 60 15.41 -26.04 -19.01
C ASN A 60 13.93 -25.81 -18.61
N PRO A 61 13.08 -26.86 -18.70
CA PRO A 61 11.64 -26.74 -18.47
C PRO A 61 11.32 -26.34 -17.02
N GLU A 62 12.20 -26.65 -16.06
CA GLU A 62 12.00 -26.29 -14.66
C GLU A 62 12.11 -24.77 -14.44
N LYS A 63 13.14 -24.13 -15.01
CA LYS A 63 13.29 -22.67 -14.97
C LYS A 63 12.11 -21.97 -15.63
N ALA A 64 11.68 -22.47 -16.79
CA ALA A 64 10.53 -21.92 -17.51
C ALA A 64 9.23 -22.04 -16.70
N ALA A 65 9.01 -23.19 -16.04
CA ALA A 65 7.84 -23.40 -15.19
C ALA A 65 7.83 -22.46 -13.97
N LYS A 66 8.97 -22.31 -13.28
CA LYS A 66 9.13 -21.37 -12.15
C LYS A 66 8.92 -19.92 -12.59
N GLY A 67 9.46 -19.53 -13.74
CA GLY A 67 9.24 -18.20 -14.32
C GLY A 67 7.76 -17.92 -14.59
N LYS A 68 7.05 -18.88 -15.20
CA LYS A 68 5.61 -18.75 -15.48
C LYS A 68 4.82 -18.60 -14.18
N GLN A 69 5.15 -19.39 -13.17
CA GLN A 69 4.51 -19.30 -11.86
C GLN A 69 4.75 -17.93 -11.20
N ALA A 70 5.97 -17.40 -11.25
CA ALA A 70 6.29 -16.08 -10.72
C ALA A 70 5.50 -14.96 -11.44
N VAL A 71 5.40 -15.02 -12.78
CA VAL A 71 4.59 -14.07 -13.55
C VAL A 71 3.11 -14.17 -13.18
N THR A 72 2.56 -15.38 -13.06
CA THR A 72 1.16 -15.58 -12.63
C THR A 72 0.90 -14.98 -11.26
N PHE A 73 1.78 -15.21 -10.29
CA PHE A 73 1.64 -14.60 -8.96
C PHE A 73 1.76 -13.08 -8.99
N ALA A 74 2.64 -12.53 -9.82
CA ALA A 74 2.75 -11.09 -9.97
C ALA A 74 1.48 -10.48 -10.60
N LEU A 75 0.84 -11.16 -11.56
CA LEU A 75 -0.44 -10.74 -12.15
C LEU A 75 -1.59 -10.82 -11.14
N ILE A 76 -1.65 -11.87 -10.33
CA ILE A 76 -2.65 -11.97 -9.24
C ILE A 76 -2.42 -10.85 -8.22
N GLY A 77 -1.17 -10.62 -7.82
CA GLY A 77 -0.79 -9.52 -6.94
C GLY A 77 -1.18 -8.16 -7.51
N PHE A 78 -0.98 -7.94 -8.81
CA PHE A 78 -1.43 -6.74 -9.50
C PHE A 78 -2.94 -6.54 -9.38
N LEU A 79 -3.74 -7.58 -9.63
CA LEU A 79 -5.20 -7.50 -9.51
C LEU A 79 -5.62 -7.16 -8.07
N VAL A 80 -4.94 -7.69 -7.06
CA VAL A 80 -5.20 -7.37 -5.65
C VAL A 80 -4.89 -5.92 -5.35
N ILE A 81 -3.72 -5.40 -5.77
CA ILE A 81 -3.35 -3.98 -5.59
C ILE A 81 -4.35 -3.08 -6.31
N PHE A 82 -4.72 -3.44 -7.54
CA PHE A 82 -5.68 -2.71 -8.35
C PHE A 82 -7.05 -2.65 -7.66
N ALA A 83 -7.57 -3.77 -7.16
CA ALA A 83 -8.84 -3.80 -6.41
C ALA A 83 -8.73 -3.04 -5.08
N SER A 84 -7.59 -3.16 -4.39
CA SER A 84 -7.34 -2.47 -3.12
C SER A 84 -7.39 -0.95 -3.27
N TYR A 85 -6.88 -0.41 -4.37
CA TYR A 85 -6.97 1.03 -4.66
C TYR A 85 -8.43 1.52 -4.67
N TRP A 86 -9.32 0.82 -5.37
CA TRP A 86 -10.74 1.17 -5.44
C TRP A 86 -11.44 1.05 -4.09
N ILE A 87 -11.13 0.00 -3.32
CA ILE A 87 -11.67 -0.18 -1.97
C ILE A 87 -11.25 0.98 -1.06
N ILE A 88 -9.97 1.35 -1.10
CA ILE A 88 -9.44 2.44 -0.28
C ILE A 88 -10.09 3.77 -0.66
N GLN A 89 -10.25 4.05 -1.95
CA GLN A 89 -10.96 5.25 -2.42
C GLN A 89 -12.37 5.36 -1.81
N ILE A 90 -13.14 4.26 -1.79
CA ILE A 90 -14.47 4.25 -1.17
C ILE A 90 -14.38 4.51 0.35
N ILE A 91 -13.40 3.91 1.03
CA ILE A 91 -13.18 4.13 2.47
C ILE A 91 -12.83 5.59 2.75
N GLU A 92 -11.96 6.23 1.96
CA GLU A 92 -11.60 7.63 2.11
C GLU A 92 -12.85 8.53 1.98
N GLN A 93 -13.73 8.26 1.01
CA GLN A 93 -14.97 9.01 0.81
C GLN A 93 -15.94 8.89 1.99
N ILE A 94 -16.06 7.71 2.60
CA ILE A 94 -16.99 7.46 3.72
C ILE A 94 -16.41 8.00 5.04
N THR A 95 -15.11 7.83 5.26
CA THR A 95 -14.45 8.14 6.55
C THR A 95 -13.88 9.55 6.60
N GLY A 96 -13.65 10.20 5.46
CA GLY A 96 -12.99 11.50 5.37
C GLY A 96 -11.50 11.47 5.73
N VAL A 97 -10.91 10.28 5.93
CA VAL A 97 -9.48 10.11 6.22
C VAL A 97 -8.72 9.97 4.92
N ASN A 98 -7.69 10.80 4.72
CA ASN A 98 -6.79 10.68 3.56
C ASN A 98 -5.76 9.58 3.82
N ILE A 99 -5.92 8.44 3.15
CA ILE A 99 -5.05 7.27 3.24
C ILE A 99 -3.84 7.42 2.32
N PHE A 100 -4.02 7.95 1.11
CA PHE A 100 -2.93 8.14 0.15
C PHE A 100 -2.04 9.34 0.46
N ASN A 101 -2.58 10.35 1.14
CA ASN A 101 -1.84 11.53 1.59
C ASN A 101 -2.21 11.84 3.04
N PRO A 102 -1.71 11.04 4.00
CA PRO A 102 -1.90 11.36 5.41
C PRO A 102 -1.17 12.67 5.67
N GLY A 103 -1.91 13.77 5.75
CA GLY A 103 -1.35 15.09 6.03
C GLY A 103 -0.56 15.04 7.33
N PHE A 104 0.76 15.14 7.21
CA PHE A 104 1.67 15.44 8.31
C PHE A 104 1.80 16.95 8.45
#